data_AF-A0A921SN07-F1
#
_entry.id   AF-A0A921SN07-F1
#
_cell.length_a   1.000
_cell.length_b   1.000
_cell.length_c   1.000
_cell.angle_alpha   90.00
_cell.angle_beta   90.00
_cell.angle_gamma   90.00
#
_symmetry.space_group_name_H-M   'P 1'
#
loop_
_entity.id
_entity.type
_entity.pdbx_description
1 polymer ?
#
loop_
_entity_poly.entity_id
_entity_poly.type
_entity_poly.pdbx_seq_one_letter_code
_entity_poly.pdbx_strand_id
1 'polypeptide(L)'
;MSSTTGTTTWIDLGSKGLDETKRFYSGLFGWTFESQGEEFGGYSIIRNGDDLVGGAMDITGMTCPQGGEIPARWDVYLAVDDLDARLASAQQHGATLPMEPQQIGDAGRMGMLIDPTGAPINVWEPNELPGYDFTGKPGSPVWFELMTHQYDRAVEFYTAVFDAQMVPISEQ
;
A
#
# COMPACT_ATOMS: atom_id res chain seq x y z
N MET A 1 0.40 -12.99 13.55
CA MET A 1 0.46 -11.84 14.47
C MET A 1 -0.36 -10.75 13.82
N SER A 2 -1.26 -10.09 14.56
CA SER A 2 -2.07 -8.99 14.00
C SER A 2 -1.19 -7.74 13.92
N SER A 3 -1.11 -7.12 12.75
CA SER A 3 -0.40 -5.86 12.55
C SER A 3 -1.15 -4.72 13.24
N THR A 4 -0.41 -3.83 13.90
CA THR A 4 -1.00 -2.67 14.58
C THR A 4 -1.53 -1.69 13.53
N THR A 5 -2.74 -1.19 13.73
CA THR A 5 -3.33 -0.15 12.88
C THR A 5 -2.35 0.99 12.59
N GLY A 6 -2.32 1.43 11.34
CA GLY A 6 -1.44 2.50 10.87
C GLY A 6 -0.01 2.06 10.55
N THR A 7 0.38 0.82 10.87
CA THR A 7 1.68 0.28 10.47
C THR A 7 1.68 -0.05 8.99
N THR A 8 2.73 0.32 8.26
CA THR A 8 2.86 -0.13 6.87
C THR A 8 3.00 -1.65 6.81
N THR A 9 2.20 -2.28 5.95
CA THR A 9 2.06 -3.74 5.94
C THR A 9 2.30 -4.35 4.56
N TRP A 10 2.14 -3.55 3.51
CA TRP A 10 2.34 -3.99 2.14
C TRP A 10 2.71 -2.84 1.20
N ILE A 11 3.26 -3.17 0.05
CA ILE A 11 3.46 -2.26 -1.08
C ILE A 11 3.11 -2.94 -2.39
N ASP A 12 2.51 -2.20 -3.31
CA ASP A 12 2.28 -2.66 -4.68
C ASP A 12 2.97 -1.74 -5.69
N LEU A 13 3.51 -2.35 -6.74
CA LEU A 13 4.03 -1.65 -7.89
C LEU A 13 3.07 -1.78 -9.07
N GLY A 14 2.36 -0.69 -9.38
CA GLY A 14 1.64 -0.56 -10.65
C GLY A 14 2.61 -0.14 -11.75
N SER A 15 2.74 -0.96 -12.80
CA SER A 15 3.65 -0.70 -13.93
C SER A 15 2.95 -0.76 -15.29
N LYS A 16 3.37 0.07 -16.23
CA LYS A 16 3.02 -0.07 -17.66
C LYS A 16 4.15 -0.80 -18.36
N GLY A 17 3.98 -2.09 -18.67
CA GLY A 17 5.06 -2.95 -19.16
C GLY A 17 5.75 -3.71 -18.02
N LEU A 18 5.01 -4.61 -17.37
CA LEU A 18 5.47 -5.29 -16.17
C LEU A 18 6.76 -6.11 -16.37
N ASP A 19 6.98 -6.69 -17.55
CA ASP A 19 8.18 -7.48 -17.84
C ASP A 19 9.48 -6.68 -17.75
N GLU A 20 9.49 -5.43 -18.22
CA GLU A 20 10.66 -4.56 -18.15
C GLU A 20 10.94 -4.15 -16.71
N THR A 21 9.88 -3.82 -15.97
CA THR A 21 9.93 -3.55 -14.53
C THR A 21 10.48 -4.74 -13.75
N LYS A 22 10.02 -5.96 -14.03
CA LYS A 22 10.56 -7.18 -13.41
C LYS A 22 12.06 -7.31 -13.65
N ARG A 23 12.52 -7.15 -14.90
CA ARG A 23 13.97 -7.22 -15.23
C ARG A 23 14.78 -6.15 -14.49
N PHE A 24 14.27 -4.93 -14.41
CA PHE A 24 14.94 -3.83 -13.72
C PHE A 24 15.14 -4.14 -12.23
N TYR A 25 14.06 -4.48 -11.51
CA TYR A 25 14.14 -4.72 -10.06
C TYR A 25 14.84 -6.05 -9.71
N SER A 26 14.73 -7.08 -10.57
CA SER A 26 15.56 -8.29 -10.43
C SER A 26 17.05 -7.97 -10.57
N GLY A 27 17.44 -7.10 -11.49
CA GLY A 27 18.84 -6.69 -11.65
C GLY A 27 19.36 -5.79 -10.52
N LEU A 28 18.50 -4.92 -9.98
CA LEU A 28 18.88 -3.95 -8.95
C LEU A 28 18.93 -4.58 -7.55
N PHE A 29 17.93 -5.38 -7.19
CA PHE A 29 17.75 -5.91 -5.84
C PHE A 29 17.81 -7.44 -5.75
N GLY A 30 17.89 -8.15 -6.88
CA GLY A 30 17.81 -9.62 -6.87
C GLY A 30 16.39 -10.15 -6.65
N TRP A 31 15.36 -9.31 -6.80
CA TRP A 31 13.98 -9.72 -6.56
C TRP A 31 13.49 -10.79 -7.53
N THR A 32 12.65 -11.68 -7.02
CA THR A 32 11.88 -12.64 -7.82
C THR A 32 10.40 -12.26 -7.82
N PHE A 33 9.69 -12.67 -8.86
CA PHE A 33 8.28 -12.34 -9.07
C PHE A 33 7.48 -13.62 -9.31
N GLU A 34 6.57 -13.91 -8.41
CA GLU A 34 5.73 -15.11 -8.44
C GLU A 34 4.32 -14.75 -8.88
N SER A 35 3.97 -15.09 -10.12
CA SER A 35 2.64 -14.84 -10.67
C SER A 35 1.59 -15.60 -9.86
N GLN A 36 0.54 -14.90 -9.44
CA GLN A 36 -0.61 -15.50 -8.78
C GLN A 36 -1.67 -15.98 -9.78
N GLY A 37 -1.51 -15.70 -11.08
CA GLY A 37 -2.44 -16.12 -12.13
C GLY A 37 -3.34 -14.99 -12.64
N GLU A 38 -4.11 -15.30 -13.68
CA GLU A 38 -5.04 -14.35 -14.31
C GLU A 38 -6.26 -14.07 -13.42
N GLU A 39 -6.62 -14.99 -12.53
CA GLU A 39 -7.69 -14.84 -11.55
C GLU A 39 -7.45 -13.68 -10.57
N PHE A 40 -6.19 -13.30 -10.36
CA PHE A 40 -5.78 -12.12 -9.58
C PHE A 40 -5.36 -10.95 -10.49
N GLY A 41 -5.83 -10.92 -11.73
CA GLY A 41 -5.52 -9.82 -12.67
C GLY A 41 -4.05 -9.75 -13.10
N GLY A 42 -3.34 -10.88 -13.07
CA GLY A 42 -1.91 -10.92 -13.41
C GLY A 42 -0.99 -10.40 -12.30
N TYR A 43 -1.51 -10.29 -11.08
CA TYR A 43 -0.74 -9.91 -9.89
C TYR A 43 0.44 -10.85 -9.66
N SER A 44 1.60 -10.30 -9.32
CA SER A 44 2.81 -11.04 -8.99
C SER A 44 3.29 -10.66 -7.59
N ILE A 45 3.54 -11.64 -6.73
CA ILE A 45 4.21 -11.41 -5.44
C ILE A 45 5.69 -11.18 -5.68
N ILE A 46 6.25 -10.15 -5.05
CA ILE A 46 7.67 -9.81 -5.05
C ILE A 46 8.33 -10.44 -3.83
N ARG A 47 9.46 -11.12 -4.05
CA ARG A 47 10.30 -11.69 -2.98
C ARG A 47 11.75 -11.24 -3.09
N ASN A 48 12.41 -11.11 -1.95
CA ASN A 48 13.85 -10.94 -1.81
C ASN A 48 14.41 -12.18 -1.11
N GLY A 49 14.87 -13.17 -1.88
CA GLY A 49 15.12 -14.51 -1.35
C GLY A 49 13.83 -15.13 -0.83
N ASP A 50 13.80 -15.50 0.45
CA ASP A 50 12.61 -16.07 1.11
C ASP A 50 11.67 -15.00 1.68
N ASP A 51 12.12 -13.74 1.78
CA ASP A 51 11.34 -12.67 2.39
C ASP A 51 10.32 -12.09 1.42
N LEU A 52 9.10 -11.84 1.91
CA LEU A 52 8.09 -11.07 1.18
C LEU A 52 8.50 -9.59 1.10
N VAL A 53 8.26 -8.98 -0.05
CA VAL A 53 8.53 -7.54 -0.27
C VAL A 53 7.25 -6.78 -0.55
N GLY A 54 6.40 -7.30 -1.44
CA GLY A 54 5.23 -6.58 -1.93
C GLY A 54 4.61 -7.29 -3.13
N GLY A 55 3.84 -6.56 -3.93
CA GLY A 55 3.28 -7.03 -5.18
C GLY A 55 3.62 -6.16 -6.38
N ALA A 56 3.33 -6.68 -7.56
CA ALA A 56 3.41 -5.95 -8.81
C ALA A 56 2.28 -6.37 -9.75
N MET A 57 1.74 -5.39 -10.49
CA MET A 57 0.68 -5.61 -11.47
C MET A 57 0.96 -4.80 -12.73
N ASP A 58 0.59 -5.35 -13.88
CA ASP A 58 0.54 -4.58 -15.12
C ASP A 58 -0.75 -3.77 -15.14
N ILE A 59 -0.63 -2.44 -15.09
CA ILE A 59 -1.76 -1.52 -15.10
C ILE A 59 -2.06 -0.96 -16.49
N THR A 60 -1.45 -1.53 -17.54
CA THR A 60 -1.66 -1.09 -18.93
C THR A 60 -3.12 -1.25 -19.33
N GLY A 61 -3.73 -0.15 -19.78
CA GLY A 61 -5.14 -0.13 -20.18
C GLY A 61 -6.14 -0.07 -19.03
N MET A 62 -5.68 -0.09 -17.77
CA MET A 62 -6.54 0.17 -16.62
C MET A 62 -6.82 1.66 -16.47
N THR A 63 -8.03 1.97 -15.99
CA THR A 63 -8.49 3.35 -15.79
C THR A 63 -8.94 3.58 -14.36
N CYS A 64 -8.66 4.79 -13.85
CA CYS A 64 -9.21 5.23 -12.57
C CYS A 64 -10.75 5.26 -12.63
N PRO A 65 -11.45 5.14 -11.49
CA PRO A 65 -12.91 5.23 -11.42
C PRO A 65 -13.48 6.55 -11.99
N GLN A 66 -12.72 7.65 -11.89
CA GLN A 66 -13.10 8.97 -12.41
C GLN A 66 -12.77 9.16 -13.90
N GLY A 67 -12.25 8.11 -14.55
CA GLY A 67 -11.70 8.18 -15.90
C GLY A 67 -10.24 8.62 -15.94
N GLY A 68 -9.55 8.26 -17.02
CA GLY A 68 -8.12 8.51 -17.20
C GLY A 68 -7.24 7.32 -16.83
N GLU A 69 -5.99 7.34 -17.31
CA GLU A 69 -5.03 6.26 -17.09
C GLU A 69 -4.53 6.23 -15.65
N ILE A 70 -4.34 5.04 -15.09
CA ILE A 70 -3.62 4.86 -13.83
C ILE A 70 -2.12 5.14 -14.09
N PRO A 71 -1.48 6.04 -13.33
CA PRO A 71 -0.04 6.27 -13.46
C PRO A 71 0.75 5.11 -12.87
N ALA A 72 1.92 4.81 -13.45
CA ALA A 72 2.86 3.88 -12.84
C ALA A 72 3.39 4.46 -11.52
N ARG A 73 3.26 3.72 -10.42
CA ARG A 73 3.63 4.19 -9.08
C ARG A 73 3.80 3.03 -8.10
N TRP A 74 4.44 3.34 -6.98
CA TRP A 74 4.37 2.53 -5.78
C TRP A 74 3.16 2.97 -4.94
N ASP A 75 2.41 1.99 -4.49
CA ASP A 75 1.27 2.11 -3.60
C ASP A 75 1.65 1.54 -2.22
N VAL A 76 1.26 2.23 -1.16
CA VAL A 76 1.58 1.85 0.22
C VAL A 76 0.29 1.45 0.94
N TYR A 77 0.36 0.36 1.70
CA TYR A 77 -0.75 -0.16 2.49
C TYR A 77 -0.49 0.01 3.98
N LEU A 78 -1.43 0.64 4.68
CA LEU A 78 -1.47 0.67 6.13
C LEU A 78 -2.39 -0.43 6.66
N ALA A 79 -1.93 -1.18 7.66
CA ALA A 79 -2.76 -2.16 8.33
C ALA A 79 -3.92 -1.48 9.07
N VAL A 80 -5.07 -2.15 9.11
CA VAL A 80 -6.23 -1.78 9.91
C VAL A 80 -6.86 -3.02 10.55
N ASP A 81 -7.46 -2.83 11.70
CA ASP A 81 -8.15 -3.84 12.49
C ASP A 81 -9.62 -4.03 12.09
N ASP A 82 -10.25 -2.96 11.60
CA ASP A 82 -11.61 -2.94 11.06
C ASP A 82 -11.65 -1.99 9.86
N LEU A 83 -11.74 -2.54 8.65
CA LEU A 83 -11.67 -1.74 7.43
C LEU A 83 -12.82 -0.73 7.34
N ASP A 84 -14.04 -1.16 7.65
CA ASP A 84 -15.24 -0.35 7.47
C ASP A 84 -15.26 0.82 8.47
N ALA A 85 -14.91 0.56 9.73
CA ALA A 85 -14.79 1.60 10.76
C ALA A 85 -13.71 2.64 10.40
N ARG A 86 -12.54 2.19 9.91
CA ARG A 86 -11.44 3.09 9.57
C ARG A 86 -11.74 3.93 8.34
N LEU A 87 -12.38 3.37 7.32
CA LEU A 87 -12.82 4.12 6.14
C LEU A 87 -13.92 5.14 6.48
N ALA A 88 -14.87 4.78 7.34
CA ALA A 88 -15.89 5.71 7.83
C ALA A 88 -15.25 6.88 8.62
N SER A 89 -14.28 6.58 9.50
CA SER A 89 -13.50 7.60 10.21
C SER A 89 -12.72 8.49 9.25
N ALA A 90 -12.08 7.90 8.23
CA ALA A 90 -11.33 8.65 7.23
C ALA A 90 -12.22 9.67 6.48
N GLN A 91 -13.43 9.26 6.06
CA GLN A 91 -14.38 10.16 5.43
C GLN A 91 -14.82 11.30 6.35
N GLN A 92 -15.07 11.01 7.64
CA GLN A 92 -15.40 12.05 8.63
C GLN A 92 -14.28 13.07 8.81
N HIS A 93 -13.03 12.66 8.60
CA HIS A 93 -11.84 13.51 8.68
C HIS A 93 -11.39 14.07 7.31
N GLY A 94 -12.26 14.00 6.29
CA GLY A 94 -12.07 14.70 5.02
C GLY A 94 -11.29 13.94 3.96
N ALA A 95 -11.08 12.63 4.13
CA ALA A 95 -10.60 11.78 3.05
C ALA A 95 -11.71 11.51 2.02
N THR A 96 -11.31 11.16 0.80
CA THR A 96 -12.22 10.65 -0.23
C THR A 96 -11.95 9.17 -0.49
N LEU A 97 -13.00 8.40 -0.76
CA LEU A 97 -12.90 6.96 -1.06
C LEU A 97 -13.17 6.76 -2.55
N PRO A 98 -12.14 6.56 -3.39
CA PRO A 98 -12.32 6.45 -4.83
C PRO A 98 -12.98 5.15 -5.28
N MET A 99 -13.01 4.13 -4.43
CA MET A 99 -13.60 2.82 -4.70
C MET A 99 -14.18 2.20 -3.42
N GLU A 100 -15.11 1.27 -3.61
CA GLU A 100 -15.62 0.44 -2.52
C GLU A 100 -14.56 -0.57 -2.02
N PRO A 101 -14.59 -0.96 -0.74
CA PRO A 101 -13.75 -2.03 -0.21
C PRO A 101 -13.85 -3.33 -1.01
N GLN A 102 -12.74 -4.04 -1.16
CA GLN A 102 -12.67 -5.28 -1.93
C GLN A 102 -12.14 -6.44 -1.09
N GLN A 103 -12.83 -7.58 -1.18
CA GLN A 103 -12.35 -8.85 -0.63
C GLN A 103 -11.33 -9.46 -1.60
N ILE A 104 -10.13 -9.79 -1.11
CA ILE A 104 -9.06 -10.41 -1.90
C ILE A 104 -8.90 -11.85 -1.45
N GLY A 105 -9.72 -12.74 -2.03
CA GLY A 105 -9.74 -14.17 -1.67
C GLY A 105 -9.80 -14.38 -0.15
N ASP A 106 -8.98 -15.30 0.35
CA ASP A 106 -8.77 -15.51 1.79
C ASP A 106 -7.61 -14.67 2.35
N ALA A 107 -6.91 -13.88 1.52
CA ALA A 107 -5.75 -13.09 1.95
C ALA A 107 -6.15 -11.96 2.93
N GLY A 108 -7.25 -11.26 2.65
CA GLY A 108 -7.73 -10.13 3.45
C GLY A 108 -8.68 -9.22 2.67
N ARG A 109 -8.93 -8.03 3.21
CA ARG A 109 -9.74 -6.98 2.58
C ARG A 109 -8.89 -5.73 2.35
N MET A 110 -9.06 -5.11 1.19
CA MET A 110 -8.41 -3.85 0.88
C MET A 110 -9.41 -2.71 0.71
N GLY A 111 -8.95 -1.50 1.01
CA GLY A 111 -9.60 -0.26 0.62
C GLY A 111 -8.58 0.75 0.12
N MET A 112 -9.05 1.81 -0.52
CA MET A 112 -8.24 2.94 -0.94
C MET A 112 -8.87 4.22 -0.43
N LEU A 113 -8.04 5.15 0.01
CA LEU A 113 -8.44 6.50 0.35
C LEU A 113 -7.48 7.52 -0.27
N ILE A 114 -7.96 8.75 -0.42
CA ILE A 114 -7.13 9.92 -0.68
C ILE A 114 -7.23 10.80 0.56
N ASP A 115 -6.11 11.03 1.23
CA ASP A 115 -6.07 11.82 2.46
C ASP A 115 -6.48 13.29 2.22
N PRO A 116 -6.74 14.07 3.28
CA PRO A 116 -7.17 15.46 3.15
C PRO A 116 -6.15 16.39 2.48
N THR A 117 -4.90 15.93 2.31
CA THR A 117 -3.82 16.66 1.63
C THR A 117 -3.65 16.24 0.17
N GLY A 118 -4.36 15.19 -0.27
CA GLY A 118 -4.37 14.68 -1.64
C GLY A 118 -3.52 13.42 -1.86
N ALA A 119 -2.95 12.83 -0.80
CA ALA A 119 -2.11 11.64 -0.93
C ALA A 119 -2.95 10.36 -1.03
N PRO A 120 -2.75 9.51 -2.06
CA PRO A 120 -3.40 8.21 -2.14
C PRO A 120 -2.75 7.23 -1.17
N ILE A 121 -3.58 6.48 -0.43
CA ILE A 121 -3.15 5.44 0.51
C ILE A 121 -4.09 4.25 0.38
N ASN A 122 -3.51 3.06 0.45
CA ASN A 122 -4.30 1.85 0.56
C ASN A 122 -4.33 1.39 2.02
N VAL A 123 -5.40 0.70 2.38
CA VAL A 123 -5.61 0.14 3.71
C VAL A 123 -5.87 -1.36 3.59
N TRP A 124 -5.34 -2.13 4.53
CA TRP A 124 -5.38 -3.58 4.49
C TRP A 124 -5.85 -4.14 5.82
N GLU A 125 -6.98 -4.85 5.80
CA GLU A 125 -7.46 -5.66 6.91
C GLU A 125 -7.01 -7.11 6.66
N PRO A 126 -6.00 -7.60 7.38
CA PRO A 126 -5.38 -8.89 7.08
C PRO A 126 -6.26 -10.06 7.50
N ASN A 127 -6.22 -11.13 6.70
CA ASN A 127 -6.67 -12.47 7.10
C ASN A 127 -5.48 -13.45 7.00
N GLU A 128 -5.34 -14.21 5.90
CA GLU A 128 -4.21 -15.13 5.71
C GLU A 128 -2.89 -14.44 5.31
N LEU A 129 -2.96 -13.23 4.74
CA LEU A 129 -1.78 -12.44 4.37
C LEU A 129 -1.62 -11.25 5.34
N PRO A 130 -0.78 -11.37 6.39
CA PRO A 130 -0.60 -10.30 7.36
C PRO A 130 0.19 -9.11 6.81
N GLY A 131 0.99 -9.31 5.76
CA GLY A 131 1.90 -8.32 5.19
C GLY A 131 3.34 -8.85 5.07
N TYR A 132 4.28 -7.98 4.74
CA TYR A 132 5.71 -8.30 4.78
C TYR A 132 6.28 -8.09 6.19
N ASP A 133 7.41 -8.75 6.47
CA ASP A 133 8.20 -8.48 7.67
C ASP A 133 9.24 -7.40 7.39
N PHE A 134 9.41 -6.44 8.31
CA PHE A 134 10.52 -5.50 8.27
C PHE A 134 11.82 -6.22 8.68
N THR A 135 12.50 -6.79 7.70
CA THR A 135 13.73 -7.58 7.95
C THR A 135 14.99 -6.72 8.07
N GLY A 136 14.96 -5.47 7.59
CA GLY A 136 16.14 -4.59 7.49
C GLY A 136 17.21 -5.08 6.52
N LYS A 137 16.92 -6.12 5.73
CA LYS A 137 17.86 -6.67 4.76
C LYS A 137 17.99 -5.74 3.54
N PRO A 138 19.20 -5.63 2.93
CA PRO A 138 19.36 -4.89 1.69
C PRO A 138 18.39 -5.37 0.61
N GLY A 139 17.77 -4.43 -0.10
CA GLY A 139 16.75 -4.73 -1.11
C GLY A 139 15.33 -4.90 -0.54
N SER A 140 15.10 -4.71 0.75
CA SER A 140 13.76 -4.70 1.34
C SER A 140 13.31 -3.28 1.68
N PRO A 141 11.99 -3.01 1.80
CA PRO A 141 11.48 -1.71 2.21
C PRO A 141 11.93 -1.36 3.63
N VAL A 142 12.30 -0.09 3.86
CA VAL A 142 12.84 0.38 5.15
C VAL A 142 12.25 1.70 5.63
N TRP A 143 11.66 2.50 4.74
CA TRP A 143 11.12 3.82 5.07
C TRP A 143 9.97 4.16 4.13
N PHE A 144 8.95 4.80 4.68
CA PHE A 144 7.79 5.31 3.96
C PHE A 144 7.60 6.76 4.36
N GLU A 145 7.51 7.64 3.36
CA GLU A 145 7.51 9.07 3.59
C GLU A 145 6.34 9.73 2.87
N LEU A 146 5.50 10.40 3.64
CA LEU A 146 4.49 11.30 3.12
C LEU A 146 5.11 12.69 2.92
N MET A 147 5.24 13.09 1.66
CA MET A 147 5.67 14.43 1.30
C MET A 147 4.45 15.33 1.12
N THR A 148 4.23 16.27 2.04
CA THR A 148 3.07 17.17 2.01
C THR A 148 3.43 18.62 2.36
N HIS A 149 2.73 19.57 1.74
CA HIS A 149 2.79 20.98 2.09
C HIS A 149 1.79 21.37 3.19
N GLN A 150 0.94 20.43 3.62
CA GLN A 150 -0.13 20.64 4.60
C GLN A 150 0.14 19.77 5.85
N TYR A 151 1.30 19.95 6.48
CA TYR A 151 1.79 19.10 7.56
C TYR A 151 0.79 18.94 8.71
N ASP A 152 0.29 20.03 9.29
CA ASP A 152 -0.63 19.97 10.43
C ASP A 152 -1.92 19.19 10.10
N ARG A 153 -2.43 19.38 8.87
CA ARG A 153 -3.62 18.67 8.39
C ARG A 153 -3.37 17.18 8.22
N ALA A 154 -2.19 16.78 7.74
CA ALA A 154 -1.82 15.38 7.70
C ALA A 154 -1.71 14.80 9.12
N VAL A 155 -1.01 15.48 10.03
CA VAL A 155 -0.85 15.04 11.43
C VAL A 155 -2.21 14.79 12.10
N GLU A 156 -3.14 15.74 12.00
CA GLU A 156 -4.49 15.60 12.54
C GLU A 156 -5.20 14.35 11.98
N PHE A 157 -5.11 14.15 10.66
CA PHE A 157 -5.74 13.02 9.98
C PHE A 157 -5.15 11.67 10.42
N TYR A 158 -3.83 11.48 10.35
CA TYR A 158 -3.21 10.18 10.68
C TYR A 158 -3.32 9.84 12.17
N THR A 159 -3.28 10.85 13.05
CA THR A 159 -3.50 10.64 14.48
C THR A 159 -4.94 10.17 14.75
N ALA A 160 -5.92 10.79 14.10
CA ALA A 160 -7.34 10.49 14.34
C ALA A 160 -7.81 9.18 13.69
N VAL A 161 -7.30 8.86 12.49
CA VAL A 161 -7.79 7.72 11.69
C VAL A 161 -6.96 6.46 11.94
N PHE A 162 -5.65 6.59 12.09
CA PHE A 162 -4.70 5.48 12.14
C PHE A 162 -3.99 5.35 13.50
N ASP A 163 -4.46 6.06 14.52
CA ASP A 163 -3.90 6.05 15.87
C ASP A 163 -2.40 6.40 15.89
N ALA A 164 -1.92 7.13 14.86
CA ALA A 164 -0.51 7.42 14.68
C ALA A 164 0.00 8.35 15.78
N GLN A 165 1.23 8.12 16.23
CA GLN A 165 1.94 9.02 17.14
C GLN A 165 3.02 9.78 16.36
N MET A 166 2.87 11.10 16.28
CA MET A 166 3.84 11.95 15.61
C MET A 166 5.02 12.25 16.52
N VAL A 167 6.21 11.82 16.12
CA VAL A 167 7.47 12.08 16.82
C VAL A 167 8.40 12.85 15.88
N PRO A 168 8.76 14.11 16.19
CA PRO A 168 9.71 14.88 15.37
C PRO A 168 11.06 14.16 15.25
N ILE A 169 11.66 14.14 14.05
CA ILE A 169 12.98 13.53 13.83
C ILE A 169 14.06 14.20 14.69
N SER A 170 13.93 15.49 14.99
CA SER A 170 14.86 16.22 15.88
C SER A 170 14.85 15.72 17.34
N GLU A 171 13.86 14.92 17.71
CA GLU A 171 13.66 14.40 19.06
C GLU A 171 13.98 12.89 19.17
N GLN A 172 14.50 12.28 18.08
CA GLN A 172 14.92 10.87 18.03
C GLN A 172 16.43 10.68 18.25
#